data_AF-A0A2S6QHH5-F1
#
_entry.id   AF-A0A2S6QHH5-F1
#
_cell.length_a   1.000
_cell.length_b   1.000
_cell.length_c   1.000
_cell.angle_alpha   90.00
_cell.angle_beta   90.00
_cell.angle_gamma   90.00
#
_symmetry.space_group_name_H-M   'P 1'
#
loop_
_entity.id
_entity.type
_entity.pdbx_description
1 polymer ?
#
loop_
_entity_poly.entity_id
_entity_poly.type
_entity_poly.pdbx_seq_one_letter_code
_entity_poly.pdbx_strand_id
1 'polypeptide(L)'
;MYLHRSKFGVYYYRYTLPRNVRDQHPSLPTCITRTLKTHVRSEAIYLVSKWHMLVHEAIMKLLVDATFTLPTSLEKQHITETKNKTELTALEDIYFEEKVRSGSWTYKTYKQYKAQFVLFRRITGKFYIEDITHNDIALYKQTLYKLPSNMTKYAELQNCTMSRALQIIKQKNMKLLSATTIRNNCQNMKAFFVWCYKAKYLKEPVYESLVIPRNKQPLKRKPFNESDLAKLFTYVKTDSWRDYSKPYQYVKPPILGPVLKLVFNVQFEDMVNAVA
;
A
#
# COMPACT_ATOMS: atom_id res chain seq x y z
N MET A 1 29.39 -7.28 -5.53
CA MET A 1 28.50 -7.35 -4.34
C MET A 1 29.13 -6.53 -3.22
N TYR A 2 28.48 -5.47 -2.73
CA TYR A 2 29.06 -4.48 -1.79
C TYR A 2 29.08 -4.92 -0.31
N LEU A 3 28.80 -6.20 -0.05
CA LEU A 3 28.65 -6.78 1.28
C LEU A 3 29.89 -7.60 1.64
N HIS A 4 30.54 -7.28 2.76
CA HIS A 4 31.71 -8.00 3.27
C HIS A 4 31.47 -8.46 4.71
N ARG A 5 32.02 -9.62 5.08
CA ARG A 5 31.92 -10.19 6.44
C ARG A 5 33.28 -10.12 7.14
N SER A 6 33.29 -9.67 8.39
CA SER A 6 34.47 -9.69 9.27
C SER A 6 34.91 -11.10 9.64
N LYS A 7 36.15 -11.22 10.10
CA LYS A 7 36.59 -12.37 10.92
C LYS A 7 35.73 -12.58 12.18
N PHE A 8 35.19 -11.49 12.75
CA PHE A 8 34.27 -11.51 13.89
C PHE A 8 32.78 -11.67 13.52
N GLY A 9 32.47 -11.99 12.26
CA GLY A 9 31.10 -12.25 11.81
C GLY A 9 30.21 -11.03 11.56
N VAL A 10 30.65 -9.82 11.91
CA VAL A 10 29.93 -8.56 11.62
C VAL A 10 30.02 -8.21 10.13
N TYR A 11 28.92 -7.74 9.54
CA TYR A 11 28.89 -7.30 8.15
C TYR A 11 29.25 -5.82 7.96
N TYR A 12 29.89 -5.52 6.83
CA TYR A 12 30.25 -4.17 6.38
C TYR A 12 29.80 -3.94 4.94
N TYR A 13 29.40 -2.71 4.67
CA TYR A 13 29.29 -2.16 3.33
C TYR A 13 30.67 -1.66 2.88
N ARG A 14 31.13 -2.06 1.70
CA ARG A 14 32.34 -1.52 1.06
C ARG A 14 32.02 -1.16 -0.38
N TYR A 15 32.32 0.09 -0.74
CA TYR A 15 32.17 0.60 -2.08
C TYR A 15 33.48 1.28 -2.51
N THR A 16 34.04 0.82 -3.62
CA THR A 16 35.25 1.41 -4.19
C THR A 16 34.84 2.54 -5.12
N LEU A 17 35.39 3.74 -4.92
CA LEU A 17 35.09 4.87 -5.79
C LEU A 17 35.60 4.60 -7.23
N PRO A 18 34.78 4.88 -8.25
CA PRO A 18 35.20 4.83 -9.66
C PRO A 18 36.44 5.69 -9.93
N ARG A 19 37.32 5.26 -10.85
CA ARG A 19 38.59 5.94 -11.13
C ARG A 19 38.41 7.42 -11.49
N ASN A 20 37.47 7.71 -12.38
CA ASN A 20 37.09 9.06 -12.79
C ASN A 20 36.76 9.99 -11.61
N VAL A 21 36.05 9.50 -10.59
CA VAL A 21 35.72 10.31 -9.39
C VAL A 21 36.96 10.56 -8.54
N ARG A 22 37.83 9.56 -8.40
CA ARG A 22 39.07 9.67 -7.61
C ARG A 22 40.08 10.61 -8.27
N ASP A 23 40.14 10.58 -9.59
CA ASP A 23 41.06 11.42 -10.38
C ASP A 23 40.61 12.89 -10.31
N GLN A 24 39.29 13.14 -10.32
CA GLN A 24 38.70 14.48 -10.18
C GLN A 24 38.71 15.00 -8.73
N HIS A 25 38.64 14.10 -7.74
CA HIS A 25 38.63 14.44 -6.32
C HIS A 25 39.67 13.64 -5.52
N PRO A 26 40.97 14.00 -5.61
CA PRO A 26 42.06 13.28 -4.93
C PRO A 26 41.97 13.31 -3.40
N SER A 27 41.20 14.24 -2.83
CA SER A 27 40.96 14.37 -1.39
C SER A 27 40.00 13.33 -0.82
N LEU A 28 39.26 12.61 -1.67
CA LEU A 28 38.30 11.59 -1.24
C LEU A 28 38.97 10.23 -1.00
N PRO A 29 38.49 9.44 -0.02
CA PRO A 29 39.02 8.11 0.25
C PRO A 29 38.72 7.14 -0.92
N THR A 30 39.68 6.29 -1.26
CA THR A 30 39.57 5.34 -2.39
C THR A 30 38.42 4.34 -2.25
N CYS A 31 38.01 4.04 -1.01
CA CYS A 31 36.82 3.24 -0.74
C CYS A 31 36.06 3.76 0.47
N ILE A 32 34.74 3.72 0.36
CA ILE A 32 33.79 4.00 1.44
C ILE A 32 33.49 2.69 2.13
N THR A 33 33.88 2.57 3.40
CA THR A 33 33.60 1.41 4.24
C THR A 33 32.70 1.81 5.40
N ARG A 34 31.69 0.99 5.70
CA ARG A 34 30.78 1.25 6.83
C ARG A 34 30.28 -0.04 7.45
N THR A 35 30.39 -0.13 8.78
CA THR A 35 29.87 -1.26 9.56
C THR A 35 28.34 -1.26 9.54
N LEU A 36 27.73 -2.42 9.24
CA LEU A 36 26.28 -2.60 9.26
C LEU A 36 25.75 -2.99 10.64
N LYS A 37 26.65 -3.24 11.60
CA LYS A 37 26.36 -3.57 13.01
C LYS A 37 25.43 -4.78 13.18
N THR A 38 25.43 -5.70 12.21
CA THR A 38 24.64 -6.94 12.27
C THR A 38 25.50 -8.15 11.94
N HIS A 39 25.17 -9.27 12.58
CA HIS A 39 25.71 -10.61 12.28
C HIS A 39 24.75 -11.42 11.39
N VAL A 40 23.54 -10.89 11.13
CA VAL A 40 22.46 -11.56 10.40
C VAL A 40 22.54 -11.17 8.92
N ARG A 41 22.64 -12.17 8.05
CA ARG A 41 22.85 -11.97 6.59
C ARG A 41 21.67 -11.26 5.91
N SER A 42 20.43 -11.62 6.23
CA SER A 42 19.23 -11.05 5.61
C SER A 42 19.09 -9.55 5.91
N GLU A 43 19.30 -9.18 7.18
CA GLU A 43 19.35 -7.79 7.62
C GLU A 43 20.51 -7.03 6.97
N ALA A 44 21.69 -7.66 6.87
CA ALA A 44 22.85 -7.05 6.22
C ALA A 44 22.58 -6.74 4.73
N ILE A 45 21.88 -7.62 4.01
CA ILE A 45 21.50 -7.39 2.61
C ILE A 45 20.59 -6.17 2.49
N TYR A 46 19.55 -6.08 3.34
CA TYR A 46 18.65 -4.93 3.37
C TYR A 46 19.40 -3.61 3.64
N LEU A 47 20.28 -3.61 4.65
CA LEU A 47 21.07 -2.42 5.00
C LEU A 47 22.06 -2.04 3.89
N VAL A 48 22.64 -3.01 3.18
CA VAL A 48 23.50 -2.75 2.01
C VAL A 48 22.73 -2.06 0.90
N SER A 49 21.52 -2.49 0.58
CA SER A 49 20.70 -1.84 -0.46
C SER A 49 20.43 -0.38 -0.11
N LYS A 50 20.11 -0.07 1.16
CA LYS A 50 19.90 1.29 1.64
C LYS A 50 21.17 2.14 1.53
N TRP A 51 22.32 1.61 1.97
CA TRP A 51 23.60 2.31 1.87
C TRP A 51 24.06 2.53 0.44
N HIS A 52 23.85 1.54 -0.43
CA HIS A 52 24.22 1.63 -1.83
C HIS A 52 23.46 2.73 -2.57
N MET A 53 22.15 2.86 -2.32
CA MET A 53 21.34 3.94 -2.89
C MET A 53 21.88 5.33 -2.50
N LEU A 54 22.17 5.55 -1.21
CA LEU A 54 22.68 6.83 -0.72
C LEU A 54 24.05 7.18 -1.32
N VAL A 55 24.95 6.20 -1.38
CA VAL A 55 26.30 6.40 -1.95
C VAL A 55 26.22 6.65 -3.46
N HIS A 56 25.35 5.93 -4.17
CA HIS A 56 25.13 6.15 -5.60
C HIS A 56 24.60 7.56 -5.87
N GLU A 57 23.62 8.03 -5.09
CA GLU A 57 23.09 9.39 -5.21
C GLU A 57 24.18 10.45 -4.99
N ALA A 58 25.02 10.28 -3.96
CA ALA A 58 26.12 11.20 -3.67
C ALA A 58 27.17 11.23 -4.80
N ILE A 59 27.51 10.06 -5.36
CA ILE A 59 28.47 9.96 -6.47
C ILE A 59 27.91 10.57 -7.75
N MET A 60 26.62 10.36 -8.04
CA MET A 60 25.99 10.97 -9.22
C MET A 60 26.03 12.49 -9.14
N LYS A 61 25.82 13.08 -7.96
CA LYS A 61 25.97 14.53 -7.77
C LYS A 61 27.40 15.00 -8.09
N LEU A 62 28.41 14.29 -7.56
CA LEU A 62 29.82 14.60 -7.85
C LEU A 62 30.17 14.50 -9.35
N LEU A 63 29.55 13.58 -10.09
CA LEU A 63 29.80 13.39 -11.53
C LEU A 63 29.09 14.43 -12.41
N VAL A 64 27.89 14.86 -12.01
CA VAL A 64 27.10 15.87 -12.75
C VAL A 64 27.77 17.25 -12.68
N ASP A 65 28.42 17.58 -11.57
CA ASP A 65 29.16 18.84 -11.42
C ASP A 65 30.43 18.90 -12.29
N ALA A 66 30.93 17.76 -12.80
CA ALA A 66 32.16 17.66 -13.58
C ALA A 66 31.97 17.57 -15.10
N THR A 67 30.73 17.52 -15.63
CA THR A 67 30.47 17.14 -17.04
C THR A 67 29.51 18.06 -17.80
N PHE A 68 29.51 19.37 -17.51
CA PHE A 68 28.85 20.32 -18.40
C PHE A 68 29.74 20.70 -19.60
N THR A 69 29.71 19.88 -20.65
CA THR A 69 29.93 20.33 -22.03
C THR A 69 28.74 19.87 -22.87
N LEU A 70 27.89 20.84 -23.23
CA LEU A 70 26.73 20.69 -24.10
C LEU A 70 27.13 20.14 -25.48
N PRO A 71 26.34 19.22 -26.07
CA PRO A 71 26.28 19.09 -27.52
C PRO A 71 25.47 20.25 -28.09
N THR A 72 26.14 21.05 -28.91
CA THR A 72 25.60 22.09 -29.78
C THR A 72 24.58 21.52 -30.77
N SER A 73 23.43 22.20 -30.86
CA SER A 73 22.36 22.13 -31.89
C SER A 73 21.66 20.76 -32.05
N LEU A 74 20.34 20.67 -31.93
CA LEU A 74 19.37 21.31 -32.81
C LEU A 74 18.04 21.67 -32.09
N GLU A 75 17.55 22.85 -32.46
CA GLU A 75 16.15 23.27 -32.54
C GLU A 75 15.29 23.42 -31.28
N LYS A 76 15.15 24.72 -30.91
CA LYS A 76 13.93 25.38 -30.45
C LYS A 76 12.87 24.46 -29.84
N GLN A 77 12.95 24.26 -28.53
CA GLN A 77 11.73 24.15 -27.73
C GLN A 77 11.84 25.11 -26.54
N HIS A 78 10.80 25.93 -26.41
CA HIS A 78 10.60 26.89 -25.35
C HIS A 78 11.03 26.33 -23.98
N ILE A 79 11.87 27.09 -23.28
CA ILE A 79 12.15 26.90 -21.87
C ILE A 79 10.83 27.19 -21.13
N THR A 80 10.04 26.15 -20.86
CA THR A 80 9.04 26.19 -19.78
C THR A 80 9.69 25.65 -18.53
N GLU A 81 9.79 26.52 -17.53
CA GLU A 81 10.24 26.29 -16.16
C GLU A 81 10.02 24.85 -15.67
N THR A 82 11.12 24.14 -15.36
CA THR A 82 11.10 22.81 -14.76
C THR A 82 10.60 22.91 -13.32
N LYS A 83 9.28 22.84 -13.16
CA LYS A 83 8.62 22.75 -11.86
C LYS A 83 8.94 21.38 -11.25
N ASN A 84 9.59 21.35 -10.08
CA ASN A 84 9.78 20.13 -9.30
C ASN A 84 8.42 19.45 -9.10
N LYS A 85 8.25 18.24 -9.66
CA LYS A 85 7.03 17.44 -9.52
C LYS A 85 7.02 16.70 -8.19
N THR A 86 5.86 16.65 -7.55
CA THR A 86 5.68 16.05 -6.22
C THR A 86 5.15 14.63 -6.37
N GLU A 87 5.87 13.65 -5.83
CA GLU A 87 5.45 12.25 -5.87
C GLU A 87 4.19 12.00 -5.02
N LEU A 88 3.25 11.24 -5.59
CA LEU A 88 2.06 10.78 -4.90
C LEU A 88 2.41 9.96 -3.65
N THR A 89 3.40 9.07 -3.74
CA THR A 89 3.83 8.23 -2.62
C THR A 89 4.28 9.04 -1.41
N ALA A 90 5.01 10.13 -1.64
CA ALA A 90 5.41 11.03 -0.56
C ALA A 90 4.19 11.71 0.09
N LEU A 91 3.23 12.17 -0.71
CA LEU A 91 1.99 12.77 -0.20
C LEU A 91 1.10 11.77 0.55
N GLU A 92 1.08 10.51 0.10
CA GLU A 92 0.36 9.43 0.77
C GLU A 92 0.94 9.18 2.17
N ASP A 93 2.26 9.14 2.31
CA ASP A 93 2.92 8.95 3.60
C ASP A 93 2.64 10.11 4.56
N ILE A 94 2.73 11.37 4.11
CA ILE A 94 2.35 12.55 4.90
C ILE A 94 0.89 12.48 5.35
N TYR A 95 -0.01 12.13 4.42
CA TYR A 95 -1.44 11.98 4.73
C TYR A 95 -1.69 10.88 5.77
N PHE A 96 -0.97 9.76 5.67
CA PHE A 96 -1.08 8.66 6.62
C PHE A 96 -0.57 9.03 8.01
N GLU A 97 0.57 9.69 8.09
CA GLU A 97 1.14 10.18 9.35
C GLU A 97 0.19 11.15 10.05
N GLU A 98 -0.41 12.08 9.31
CA GLU A 98 -1.40 13.02 9.87
C GLU A 98 -2.62 12.30 10.44
N LYS A 99 -3.17 11.32 9.71
CA LYS A 99 -4.36 10.57 10.15
C LYS A 99 -4.09 9.65 11.33
N VAL A 100 -2.90 9.06 11.41
CA VAL A 100 -2.49 8.25 12.56
C VAL A 100 -2.24 9.15 13.77
N ARG A 101 -1.53 10.27 13.60
CA ARG A 101 -1.23 11.23 14.68
C ARG A 101 -2.50 11.82 15.30
N SER A 102 -3.52 12.08 14.48
CA SER A 102 -4.83 12.57 14.96
C SER A 102 -5.67 11.51 15.69
N GLY A 103 -5.21 10.25 15.79
CA GLY A 103 -5.99 9.14 16.36
C GLY A 103 -7.17 8.69 15.48
N SER A 104 -7.36 9.29 14.30
CA SER A 104 -8.51 9.02 13.43
C SER A 104 -8.47 7.63 12.79
N TRP A 105 -7.28 7.06 12.61
CA TRP A 105 -7.09 5.83 11.84
C TRP A 105 -6.52 4.68 12.67
N THR A 106 -7.14 3.52 12.51
CA THR A 106 -6.59 2.23 12.93
C THR A 106 -5.66 1.66 11.85
N TYR A 107 -4.80 0.71 12.23
CA TYR A 107 -3.95 -0.02 11.28
C TYR A 107 -4.72 -0.70 10.14
N LYS A 108 -5.94 -1.17 10.42
CA LYS A 108 -6.85 -1.73 9.42
C LYS A 108 -7.24 -0.68 8.36
N THR A 109 -7.52 0.54 8.81
CA THR A 109 -7.89 1.67 7.94
C THR A 109 -6.70 2.08 7.05
N TYR A 110 -5.51 2.17 7.63
CA TYR A 110 -4.27 2.40 6.89
C TYR A 110 -4.06 1.38 5.77
N LYS A 111 -4.14 0.07 6.07
CA LYS A 111 -3.99 -0.99 5.04
C LYS A 111 -5.00 -0.85 3.92
N GLN A 112 -6.25 -0.51 4.26
CA GLN A 112 -7.30 -0.32 3.28
C GLN A 112 -6.96 0.84 2.33
N TYR A 113 -6.61 2.01 2.85
CA TYR A 113 -6.24 3.17 2.02
C TYR A 113 -5.00 2.88 1.16
N LYS A 114 -3.95 2.28 1.74
CA LYS A 114 -2.74 1.90 1.00
C LYS A 114 -3.04 1.00 -0.20
N ALA A 115 -3.89 0.00 -0.02
CA ALA A 115 -4.29 -0.88 -1.12
C ALA A 115 -5.06 -0.12 -2.23
N GLN A 116 -5.89 0.85 -1.85
CA GLN A 116 -6.66 1.68 -2.79
C GLN A 116 -5.76 2.65 -3.58
N PHE A 117 -4.74 3.22 -2.94
CA PHE A 117 -3.77 4.09 -3.60
C PHE A 117 -2.87 3.32 -4.58
N VAL A 118 -2.39 2.14 -4.19
CA VAL A 118 -1.67 1.24 -5.10
C VAL A 118 -2.54 0.90 -6.31
N LEU A 119 -3.83 0.60 -6.09
CA LEU A 119 -4.77 0.32 -7.17
C LEU A 119 -4.98 1.55 -8.08
N PHE A 120 -5.09 2.75 -7.51
CA PHE A 120 -5.20 3.99 -8.28
C PHE A 120 -4.01 4.19 -9.21
N ARG A 121 -2.79 4.14 -8.68
CA ARG A 121 -1.57 4.27 -9.50
C ARG A 121 -1.48 3.19 -10.56
N ARG A 122 -1.90 1.96 -10.24
CA ARG A 122 -1.94 0.86 -11.21
C ARG A 122 -2.94 1.10 -12.35
N ILE A 123 -4.05 1.79 -12.09
CA ILE A 123 -5.07 2.10 -13.10
C ILE A 123 -4.68 3.30 -13.95
N THR A 124 -4.24 4.38 -13.31
CA THR A 124 -3.98 5.67 -13.99
C THR A 124 -2.56 5.77 -14.54
N GLY A 125 -1.62 4.99 -14.01
CA GLY A 125 -0.20 5.10 -14.34
C GLY A 125 0.43 6.41 -13.86
N LYS A 126 -0.23 7.16 -12.98
CA LYS A 126 0.24 8.46 -12.48
C LYS A 126 1.07 8.28 -11.22
N PHE A 127 2.20 8.98 -11.17
CA PHE A 127 3.12 8.97 -10.04
C PHE A 127 3.28 10.35 -9.39
N TYR A 128 2.92 11.43 -10.08
CA TYR A 128 3.04 12.80 -9.59
C TYR A 128 1.68 13.47 -9.45
N ILE A 129 1.50 14.31 -8.44
CA ILE A 129 0.21 14.99 -8.16
C ILE A 129 -0.15 15.98 -9.27
N GLU A 130 0.85 16.63 -9.87
CA GLU A 130 0.68 17.65 -10.91
C GLU A 130 0.21 17.06 -12.24
N ASP A 131 0.45 15.76 -12.46
CA ASP A 131 0.08 15.05 -13.69
C ASP A 131 -1.36 14.51 -13.66
N ILE A 132 -2.09 14.71 -12.55
CA ILE A 132 -3.44 14.18 -12.35
C ILE A 132 -4.46 15.15 -12.93
N THR A 133 -5.26 14.62 -13.84
CA THR A 133 -6.34 15.34 -14.51
C THR A 133 -7.71 14.80 -14.11
N HIS A 134 -8.77 15.53 -14.43
CA HIS A 134 -10.15 15.03 -14.29
C HIS A 134 -10.39 13.71 -15.05
N ASN A 135 -9.70 13.51 -16.18
CA ASN A 135 -9.81 12.29 -16.99
C ASN A 135 -9.22 11.08 -16.27
N ASP A 136 -8.15 11.25 -15.50
CA ASP A 136 -7.56 10.17 -14.70
C ASP A 136 -8.50 9.73 -13.56
N ILE A 137 -9.17 10.69 -12.93
CA ILE A 137 -10.19 10.43 -11.90
C ILE A 137 -11.39 9.69 -12.50
N ALA A 138 -11.84 10.09 -13.70
CA ALA A 138 -12.89 9.41 -14.43
C ALA A 138 -12.48 7.99 -14.84
N LEU A 139 -11.27 7.81 -15.36
CA LEU A 139 -10.69 6.52 -15.73
C LEU A 139 -10.64 5.57 -14.53
N TYR A 140 -10.17 6.07 -13.38
CA TYR A 140 -10.15 5.31 -12.13
C TYR A 140 -11.54 4.79 -11.79
N LYS A 141 -12.53 5.69 -11.72
CA LYS A 141 -13.91 5.34 -11.41
C LYS A 141 -14.50 4.32 -12.39
N GLN A 142 -14.35 4.54 -13.70
CA GLN A 142 -14.88 3.64 -14.73
C GLN A 142 -14.22 2.26 -14.66
N THR A 143 -12.92 2.21 -14.35
CA THR A 143 -12.19 0.94 -14.20
C THR A 143 -12.67 0.17 -12.99
N LEU A 144 -12.97 0.82 -11.85
CA LEU A 144 -13.51 0.15 -10.67
C LEU A 144 -14.78 -0.67 -10.97
N TYR A 145 -15.66 -0.18 -11.86
CA TYR A 145 -16.87 -0.92 -12.26
C TYR A 145 -16.59 -2.20 -13.05
N LYS A 146 -15.38 -2.34 -13.60
CA LYS A 146 -14.95 -3.47 -14.43
C LYS A 146 -14.03 -4.43 -13.68
N LEU A 147 -13.67 -4.13 -12.43
CA LEU A 147 -12.76 -4.96 -11.64
C LEU A 147 -13.50 -6.10 -10.92
N PRO A 148 -12.86 -7.28 -10.78
CA PRO A 148 -13.41 -8.40 -10.06
C PRO A 148 -13.26 -8.20 -8.56
N SER A 149 -14.21 -8.78 -7.84
CA SER A 149 -14.05 -9.05 -6.41
C SER A 149 -12.83 -9.95 -6.17
N ASN A 150 -12.12 -9.72 -5.06
CA ASN A 150 -10.97 -10.51 -4.65
C ASN A 150 -9.85 -10.62 -5.70
N MET A 151 -9.58 -9.54 -6.46
CA MET A 151 -8.54 -9.49 -7.50
C MET A 151 -7.18 -10.04 -7.03
N THR A 152 -6.83 -9.83 -5.76
CA THR A 152 -5.56 -10.30 -5.18
C THR A 152 -5.44 -11.82 -5.04
N LYS A 153 -6.52 -12.59 -5.23
CA LYS A 153 -6.47 -14.05 -5.22
C LYS A 153 -6.05 -14.64 -6.56
N TYR A 154 -6.10 -13.86 -7.64
CA TYR A 154 -5.84 -14.32 -8.99
C TYR A 154 -4.45 -13.85 -9.44
N ALA A 155 -3.45 -14.73 -9.39
CA ALA A 155 -2.07 -14.41 -9.77
C ALA A 155 -1.97 -13.87 -11.22
N GLU A 156 -2.76 -14.43 -12.14
CA GLU A 156 -2.90 -13.99 -13.52
C GLU A 156 -3.34 -12.52 -13.67
N LEU A 157 -4.08 -11.99 -12.68
CA LEU A 157 -4.53 -10.60 -12.65
C LEU A 157 -3.56 -9.68 -11.90
N GLN A 158 -2.58 -10.21 -11.17
CA GLN A 158 -1.56 -9.41 -10.48
C GLN A 158 -0.36 -9.13 -11.38
N ASN A 159 0.06 -10.13 -12.15
CA ASN A 159 1.31 -10.11 -12.90
C ASN A 159 1.19 -9.49 -14.30
N CYS A 160 0.06 -8.82 -14.60
CA CYS A 160 -0.18 -8.21 -15.90
C CYS A 160 -0.56 -6.73 -15.78
N THR A 161 -0.49 -6.02 -16.91
CA THR A 161 -0.95 -4.64 -17.01
C THR A 161 -2.46 -4.55 -16.73
N MET A 162 -2.95 -3.38 -16.28
CA MET A 162 -4.37 -3.20 -16.01
C MET A 162 -5.23 -3.48 -17.25
N SER A 163 -4.76 -3.09 -18.44
CA SER A 163 -5.42 -3.40 -19.71
C SER A 163 -5.56 -4.91 -19.95
N ARG A 164 -4.47 -5.67 -19.74
CA ARG A 164 -4.52 -7.13 -19.87
C ARG A 164 -5.42 -7.78 -18.82
N ALA A 165 -5.40 -7.28 -17.58
CA ALA A 165 -6.28 -7.76 -16.53
C ALA A 165 -7.75 -7.63 -16.93
N LEU A 166 -8.16 -6.46 -17.45
CA LEU A 166 -9.54 -6.20 -17.90
C LEU A 166 -9.99 -7.16 -19.02
N GLN A 167 -9.09 -7.54 -19.93
CA GLN A 167 -9.38 -8.55 -20.95
C GLN A 167 -9.69 -9.92 -20.32
N ILE A 168 -8.83 -10.37 -19.40
CA ILE A 168 -9.00 -11.66 -18.70
C ILE A 168 -10.32 -11.68 -17.91
N ILE A 169 -10.63 -10.58 -17.22
CA ILE A 169 -11.87 -10.43 -16.44
C ILE A 169 -13.11 -10.60 -17.33
N LYS A 170 -13.10 -9.95 -18.51
CA LYS A 170 -14.18 -10.06 -19.50
C LYS A 170 -14.30 -11.48 -20.03
N GLN A 171 -13.19 -12.13 -20.36
CA GLN A 171 -13.16 -13.49 -20.88
C GLN A 171 -13.67 -14.52 -19.87
N LYS A 172 -13.32 -14.38 -18.60
CA LYS A 172 -13.68 -15.33 -17.54
C LYS A 172 -15.01 -15.02 -16.83
N ASN A 173 -15.75 -14.00 -17.29
CA ASN A 173 -17.01 -13.55 -16.69
C ASN A 173 -16.97 -13.46 -15.15
N MET A 174 -15.90 -12.86 -14.61
CA MET A 174 -15.66 -12.86 -13.18
C MET A 174 -16.65 -11.97 -12.42
N LYS A 175 -16.97 -12.35 -11.18
CA LYS A 175 -17.82 -11.55 -10.29
C LYS A 175 -17.16 -10.21 -9.95
N LEU A 176 -17.82 -9.12 -10.34
CA LEU A 176 -17.33 -7.74 -10.19
C LEU A 176 -17.42 -7.21 -8.74
N LEU A 177 -16.78 -6.07 -8.49
CA LEU A 177 -16.85 -5.37 -7.20
C LEU A 177 -18.28 -4.97 -6.85
N SER A 178 -18.60 -5.02 -5.54
CA SER A 178 -19.89 -4.54 -5.04
C SER A 178 -19.98 -3.02 -5.10
N ALA A 179 -21.20 -2.47 -5.21
CA ALA A 179 -21.44 -1.02 -5.15
C ALA A 179 -20.85 -0.39 -3.88
N THR A 180 -20.95 -1.07 -2.73
CA THR A 180 -20.34 -0.62 -1.46
C THR A 180 -18.81 -0.56 -1.56
N THR A 181 -18.17 -1.54 -2.19
CA THR A 181 -16.71 -1.55 -2.37
C THR A 181 -16.26 -0.42 -3.29
N ILE A 182 -16.96 -0.20 -4.41
CA ILE A 182 -16.68 0.91 -5.33
C ILE A 182 -16.87 2.25 -4.62
N ARG A 183 -17.97 2.42 -3.88
CA ARG A 183 -18.24 3.60 -3.04
C ARG A 183 -17.11 3.87 -2.05
N ASN A 184 -16.67 2.86 -1.31
CA ASN A 184 -15.58 3.02 -0.34
C ASN A 184 -14.26 3.41 -1.01
N ASN A 185 -13.97 2.88 -2.21
CA ASN A 185 -12.81 3.30 -2.99
C ASN A 185 -12.93 4.78 -3.40
N CYS A 186 -14.06 5.18 -3.98
CA CYS A 186 -14.29 6.56 -4.38
C CYS A 186 -14.24 7.51 -3.18
N GLN A 187 -14.92 7.20 -2.09
CA GLN A 187 -14.97 8.07 -0.91
C GLN A 187 -13.58 8.29 -0.30
N ASN A 188 -12.79 7.23 -0.17
CA ASN A 188 -11.45 7.30 0.39
C ASN A 188 -10.50 8.09 -0.51
N MET A 189 -10.57 7.86 -1.83
CA MET A 189 -9.79 8.59 -2.82
C MET A 189 -10.16 10.08 -2.87
N LYS A 190 -11.47 10.41 -2.79
CA LYS A 190 -11.94 11.79 -2.70
C LYS A 190 -11.41 12.48 -1.45
N ALA A 191 -11.44 11.81 -0.29
CA ALA A 191 -10.92 12.37 0.95
C ALA A 191 -9.44 12.76 0.84
N PHE A 192 -8.63 11.92 0.18
CA PHE A 192 -7.23 12.22 -0.09
C PHE A 192 -7.05 13.43 -1.01
N PHE A 193 -7.72 13.48 -2.16
CA PHE A 193 -7.59 14.62 -3.07
C PHE A 193 -8.16 15.92 -2.53
N VAL A 194 -9.22 15.87 -1.70
CA VAL A 194 -9.70 17.03 -0.95
C VAL A 194 -8.62 17.52 0.01
N TRP A 195 -7.93 16.62 0.71
CA TRP A 195 -6.79 16.99 1.56
C TRP A 195 -5.65 17.61 0.73
N CYS A 196 -5.27 17.00 -0.40
CA CYS A 196 -4.24 17.56 -1.29
C CYS A 196 -4.57 18.97 -1.78
N TYR A 197 -5.84 19.21 -2.13
CA TYR A 197 -6.31 20.54 -2.54
C TYR A 197 -6.27 21.56 -1.40
N LYS A 198 -6.71 21.17 -0.19
CA LYS A 198 -6.63 22.04 1.00
C LYS A 198 -5.19 22.38 1.37
N ALA A 199 -4.29 21.40 1.27
CA ALA A 199 -2.85 21.56 1.50
C ALA A 199 -2.10 22.20 0.31
N LYS A 200 -2.82 22.66 -0.73
CA LYS A 200 -2.28 23.37 -1.90
C LYS A 200 -1.34 22.56 -2.81
N TYR A 201 -1.36 21.23 -2.71
CA TYR A 201 -0.68 20.33 -3.65
C TYR A 201 -1.44 20.22 -4.99
N LEU A 202 -2.76 20.39 -4.98
CA LEU A 202 -3.58 20.48 -6.19
C LEU A 202 -3.98 21.93 -6.46
N LYS A 203 -3.83 22.37 -7.70
CA LYS A 203 -4.31 23.68 -8.16
C LYS A 203 -5.82 23.70 -8.38
N GLU A 204 -6.36 22.59 -8.87
CA GLU A 204 -7.77 22.46 -9.27
C GLU A 204 -8.43 21.27 -8.55
N PRO A 205 -9.75 21.34 -8.29
CA PRO A 205 -10.49 20.30 -7.58
C PRO A 205 -10.81 19.09 -8.48
N VAL A 206 -9.78 18.35 -8.93
CA VAL A 206 -9.92 17.19 -9.84
C VAL A 206 -10.88 16.10 -9.33
N TYR A 207 -11.13 16.06 -8.02
CA TYR A 207 -11.98 15.09 -7.33
C TYR A 207 -13.49 15.29 -7.53
N GLU A 208 -13.93 16.40 -8.12
CA GLU A 208 -15.36 16.68 -8.33
C GLU A 208 -16.04 15.66 -9.24
N SER A 209 -15.32 15.14 -10.24
CA SER A 209 -15.82 14.09 -11.14
C SER A 209 -16.02 12.73 -10.43
N LEU A 210 -15.46 12.56 -9.23
CA LEU A 210 -15.58 11.37 -8.42
C LEU A 210 -16.91 11.33 -7.66
N VAL A 211 -18.02 11.25 -8.41
CA VAL A 211 -19.37 11.11 -7.84
C VAL A 211 -19.49 9.77 -7.12
N ILE A 212 -19.78 9.84 -5.83
CA ILE A 212 -19.93 8.68 -4.96
C ILE A 212 -21.26 7.97 -5.30
N PRO A 213 -21.24 6.68 -5.66
CA PRO A 213 -22.47 5.93 -5.95
C PRO A 213 -23.41 5.94 -4.74
N ARG A 214 -24.70 6.22 -4.99
CA ARG A 214 -25.75 6.04 -3.98
C ARG A 214 -26.01 4.55 -3.80
N ASN A 215 -26.00 4.07 -2.55
CA ASN A 215 -26.38 2.71 -2.25
C ASN A 215 -27.92 2.60 -2.27
N LYS A 216 -28.46 1.53 -2.87
CA LYS A 216 -29.74 0.98 -2.40
C LYS A 216 -29.56 0.63 -0.92
N GLN A 217 -30.59 0.87 -0.10
CA GLN A 217 -30.56 0.63 1.36
C GLN A 217 -29.75 -0.64 1.66
N PRO A 218 -28.76 -0.60 2.58
CA PRO A 218 -27.98 -1.79 2.89
C PRO A 218 -28.95 -2.90 3.24
N LEU A 219 -28.83 -4.06 2.59
CA LEU A 219 -29.51 -5.27 3.04
C LEU A 219 -29.07 -5.49 4.49
N LYS A 220 -29.91 -5.07 5.44
CA LYS A 220 -29.67 -5.32 6.86
C LYS A 220 -29.55 -6.83 6.98
N ARG A 221 -28.47 -7.30 7.61
CA ARG A 221 -28.36 -8.73 7.94
C ARG A 221 -29.63 -9.08 8.72
N LYS A 222 -30.36 -10.11 8.27
CA LYS A 222 -31.52 -10.58 9.03
C LYS A 222 -31.03 -11.03 10.41
N PRO A 223 -31.74 -10.69 11.49
CA PRO A 223 -31.45 -11.27 12.79
C PRO A 223 -31.61 -12.80 12.69
N PHE A 224 -30.82 -13.53 13.47
CA PHE A 224 -31.02 -14.97 13.62
C PHE A 224 -32.39 -15.21 14.26
N ASN A 225 -33.18 -16.13 13.69
CA ASN A 225 -34.38 -16.63 14.35
C ASN A 225 -34.05 -17.83 15.25
N GLU A 226 -35.02 -18.28 16.05
CA GLU A 226 -34.84 -19.41 16.97
C GLU A 226 -34.42 -20.71 16.26
N SER A 227 -34.92 -20.97 15.04
CA SER A 227 -34.52 -22.13 14.25
C SER A 227 -33.06 -22.04 13.79
N ASP A 228 -32.60 -20.85 13.41
CA ASP A 228 -31.20 -20.62 13.04
C ASP A 228 -30.28 -20.82 14.25
N LEU A 229 -30.69 -20.34 15.43
CA LEU A 229 -29.96 -20.54 16.69
C LEU A 229 -29.91 -22.02 17.07
N ALA A 230 -31.03 -22.75 16.98
CA ALA A 230 -31.07 -24.18 17.26
C ALA A 230 -30.12 -24.97 16.35
N LYS A 231 -30.11 -24.67 15.04
CA LYS A 231 -29.19 -25.29 14.08
C LYS A 231 -27.73 -24.98 14.42
N LEU A 232 -27.43 -23.73 14.77
CA LEU A 232 -26.07 -23.32 15.16
C LEU A 232 -25.60 -24.09 16.39
N PHE A 233 -26.41 -24.18 17.45
CA PHE A 233 -26.04 -24.86 18.68
C PHE A 233 -25.95 -26.38 18.51
N THR A 234 -26.81 -27.00 17.69
CA THR A 234 -26.70 -28.44 17.37
C THR A 234 -25.41 -28.75 16.62
N TYR A 235 -25.01 -27.91 15.66
CA TYR A 235 -23.76 -28.07 14.91
C TYR A 235 -22.50 -27.87 15.76
N VAL A 236 -22.57 -27.00 16.78
CA VAL A 236 -21.47 -26.82 17.75
C VAL A 236 -21.34 -28.02 18.70
N LYS A 237 -22.45 -28.69 19.03
CA LYS A 237 -22.45 -29.89 19.89
C LYS A 237 -21.88 -31.13 19.23
N THR A 238 -21.89 -31.20 17.90
CA THR A 238 -21.22 -32.27 17.18
C THR A 238 -19.72 -31.98 17.16
N ASP A 239 -18.88 -32.88 17.69
CA ASP A 239 -17.41 -32.76 17.72
C ASP A 239 -16.74 -32.65 16.33
N SER A 240 -17.52 -32.58 15.26
CA SER A 240 -17.11 -32.33 13.88
C SER A 240 -16.28 -31.06 13.68
N TRP A 241 -16.24 -30.14 14.65
CA TRP A 241 -15.37 -28.95 14.60
C TRP A 241 -13.91 -29.25 14.98
N ARG A 242 -13.62 -30.40 15.61
CA ARG A 242 -12.26 -30.78 16.04
C ARG A 242 -11.32 -31.16 14.89
N ASP A 243 -11.86 -31.58 13.75
CA ASP A 243 -11.09 -31.97 12.55
C ASP A 243 -10.60 -30.81 11.68
N TYR A 244 -10.93 -29.56 12.04
CA TYR A 244 -10.49 -28.40 11.28
C TYR A 244 -9.17 -27.86 11.83
N SER A 245 -8.21 -27.61 10.94
CA SER A 245 -6.88 -27.05 11.22
C SER A 245 -6.86 -25.69 11.95
N LYS A 246 -8.03 -25.09 12.23
CA LYS A 246 -8.20 -23.81 12.96
C LYS A 246 -9.39 -23.85 13.93
N PRO A 247 -9.32 -24.60 15.05
CA PRO A 247 -10.44 -24.80 15.98
C PRO A 247 -10.99 -23.49 16.58
N TYR A 248 -10.11 -22.50 16.79
CA TYR A 248 -10.46 -21.17 17.32
C TYR A 248 -11.42 -20.34 16.45
N GLN A 249 -11.65 -20.73 15.19
CA GLN A 249 -12.65 -20.10 14.32
C GLN A 249 -14.09 -20.55 14.65
N TYR A 250 -14.23 -21.67 15.37
CA TYR A 250 -15.50 -22.27 15.77
C TYR A 250 -15.73 -22.22 17.28
N VAL A 251 -14.67 -22.26 18.10
CA VAL A 251 -14.73 -22.04 19.56
C VAL A 251 -15.19 -20.60 19.90
N LYS A 252 -15.06 -19.67 18.96
CA LYS A 252 -15.70 -18.35 19.02
C LYS A 252 -16.63 -18.18 17.83
N PRO A 253 -17.90 -18.62 17.90
CA PRO A 253 -18.92 -18.00 17.08
C PRO A 253 -18.80 -16.48 17.33
N PRO A 254 -18.70 -15.63 16.30
CA PRO A 254 -18.80 -14.17 16.45
C PRO A 254 -20.12 -13.70 17.11
N ILE A 255 -20.99 -14.66 17.38
CA ILE A 255 -22.31 -14.58 17.97
C ILE A 255 -22.21 -14.64 19.51
N LEU A 256 -21.19 -15.28 20.10
CA LEU A 256 -21.08 -15.39 21.57
C LEU A 256 -20.73 -14.08 22.27
N GLY A 257 -19.94 -13.19 21.67
CA GLY A 257 -19.54 -11.94 22.33
C GLY A 257 -20.73 -11.04 22.71
N PRO A 258 -21.62 -10.69 21.76
CA PRO A 258 -22.80 -9.88 22.04
C PRO A 258 -23.90 -10.65 22.80
N VAL A 259 -24.09 -11.95 22.51
CA VAL A 259 -25.17 -12.75 23.08
C VAL A 259 -24.87 -13.15 24.54
N LEU A 260 -23.63 -13.51 24.89
CA LEU A 260 -23.27 -13.82 26.28
C LEU A 260 -23.34 -12.57 27.18
N LYS A 261 -22.96 -11.40 26.65
CA LYS A 261 -23.02 -10.13 27.39
C LYS A 261 -24.45 -9.69 27.70
N LEU A 262 -25.41 -10.03 26.82
CA LEU A 262 -26.83 -9.75 27.01
C LEU A 262 -27.53 -10.78 27.90
N VAL A 263 -27.14 -12.06 27.84
CA VAL A 263 -27.86 -13.16 28.50
C VAL A 263 -27.31 -13.48 29.88
N PHE A 264 -26.00 -13.34 30.11
CA PHE A 264 -25.37 -13.84 31.34
C PHE A 264 -24.72 -12.77 32.22
N ASN A 265 -24.56 -11.52 31.76
CA ASN A 265 -23.90 -10.44 32.51
C ASN A 265 -22.52 -10.81 33.08
N VAL A 266 -21.84 -11.80 32.48
CA VAL A 266 -20.53 -12.30 32.91
C VAL A 266 -19.45 -11.46 32.21
N GLN A 267 -18.48 -10.96 32.98
CA GLN A 267 -17.34 -10.22 32.44
C GLN A 267 -16.35 -11.19 31.78
N PHE A 268 -15.62 -10.70 30.79
CA PHE A 268 -14.73 -11.54 29.98
C PHE A 268 -13.60 -12.17 30.81
N GLU A 269 -13.17 -11.51 31.89
CA GLU A 269 -12.15 -12.05 32.81
C GLU A 269 -12.61 -13.34 33.52
N ASP A 270 -13.89 -13.46 33.89
CA ASP A 270 -14.41 -14.62 34.62
C ASP A 270 -14.41 -15.90 33.77
N MET A 271 -14.56 -15.77 32.45
CA MET A 271 -14.53 -16.90 31.52
C MET A 271 -13.11 -17.44 31.28
N VAL A 272 -12.08 -16.59 31.40
CA VAL A 272 -10.68 -17.02 31.23
C VAL A 272 -10.22 -17.83 32.43
N ASN A 273 -10.67 -17.45 33.63
CA ASN A 273 -10.33 -18.14 34.87
C ASN A 273 -11.02 -19.50 35.04
N ALA A 274 -12.13 -19.74 34.34
CA ALA A 274 -12.84 -21.02 34.39
C ALA A 274 -12.26 -22.12 33.47
N VAL A 275 -11.29 -21.77 32.62
CA VAL A 275 -10.66 -22.68 31.64
C VAL A 275 -9.16 -22.92 31.94
N ALA A 276 -8.64 -22.30 33.01
CA ALA A 276 -7.33 -22.59 33.58
C ALA A 276 -7.48 -23.59 34.74
#